data_AF-A0A8T2J6P8-F1
#
_entry.id   AF-A0A8T2J6P8-F1
#
_cell.length_a   1.000
_cell.length_b   1.000
_cell.length_c   1.000
_cell.angle_alpha   90.00
_cell.angle_beta   90.00
_cell.angle_gamma   90.00
#
_symmetry.space_group_name_H-M   'P 1'
#
loop_
_entity.id
_entity.type
_entity.pdbx_description
1 polymer ?
#
loop_
_entity_poly.entity_id
_entity_poly.type
_entity_poly.pdbx_seq_one_letter_code
_entity_poly.pdbx_strand_id
1 'polypeptide(L)'
;ILVLALLGILINPLLADDSYQYMESGENGVSVYHTVNVNEQVKVVVFNVYSGKQSANAVFDYSQNIIAYHMPYKGICVIAHMDIARFPSLGFFNKFIHTKREKKKELAKLLKNYDITDEQVSDLSQFGHAVDGLCWGIPTYWAEENYQPRREFGAGGCAGIKFLFIHVGLCGGIHL
;
A
#
# COMPACT_ATOMS: atom_id res chain seq x y z
N ILE A 1 46.62 30.46 -16.86
CA ILE A 1 45.25 30.25 -17.38
C ILE A 1 44.68 29.06 -16.62
N LEU A 2 43.85 29.32 -15.62
CA LEU A 2 43.17 28.29 -14.82
C LEU A 2 41.82 28.01 -15.48
N VAL A 3 41.67 26.81 -16.03
CA VAL A 3 40.39 26.35 -16.59
C VAL A 3 39.49 25.95 -15.41
N LEU A 4 38.56 26.83 -15.05
CA LEU A 4 37.44 26.52 -14.18
C LEU A 4 36.47 25.61 -14.94
N ALA A 5 36.60 24.31 -14.76
CA ALA A 5 35.57 23.36 -15.15
C ALA A 5 34.43 23.45 -14.11
N LEU A 6 33.38 24.21 -14.44
CA LEU A 6 32.10 24.11 -13.76
C LEU A 6 31.53 22.71 -14.03
N LEU A 7 31.67 21.81 -13.05
CA LEU A 7 30.91 20.57 -12.99
C LEU A 7 29.44 20.95 -12.83
N GLY A 8 28.71 21.02 -13.95
CA GLY A 8 27.26 21.07 -13.95
C GLY A 8 26.75 19.80 -13.29
N ILE A 9 26.17 19.92 -12.10
CA ILE A 9 25.39 18.85 -11.49
C ILE A 9 24.13 18.72 -12.36
N LEU A 10 24.17 17.79 -13.32
CA LEU A 10 22.97 17.28 -13.97
C LEU A 10 22.21 16.50 -12.90
N ILE A 11 21.33 17.20 -12.19
CA ILE A 11 20.26 16.56 -11.41
C ILE A 11 19.34 15.96 -12.47
N ASN A 12 19.64 14.74 -12.93
CA ASN A 12 18.69 13.99 -13.75
C ASN A 12 17.44 13.80 -12.88
N PRO A 13 16.25 14.30 -13.25
CA PRO A 13 15.02 13.89 -12.60
C PRO A 13 14.66 12.50 -13.16
N LEU A 14 15.56 11.53 -12.99
CA LEU A 14 15.23 10.13 -13.21
C LEU A 14 14.58 9.71 -11.89
N LEU A 15 13.35 9.19 -11.93
CA LEU A 15 12.51 8.79 -10.78
C LEU A 15 11.62 9.89 -10.17
N ALA A 16 10.90 10.66 -10.99
CA ALA A 16 9.77 11.43 -10.46
C ALA A 16 8.65 10.45 -10.07
N ASP A 17 8.69 9.96 -8.83
CA ASP A 17 7.52 9.35 -8.18
C ASP A 17 6.48 10.45 -8.02
N ASP A 18 5.37 10.33 -8.75
CA ASP A 18 4.27 11.25 -8.57
C ASP A 18 3.59 10.90 -7.24
N SER A 19 3.44 11.90 -6.38
CA SER A 19 2.94 11.71 -5.02
C SER A 19 1.73 12.59 -4.72
N TYR A 20 0.85 12.05 -3.88
CA TYR A 20 -0.28 12.79 -3.32
C TYR A 20 -0.37 12.55 -1.82
N GLN A 21 -0.48 13.64 -1.08
CA GLN A 21 -0.65 13.63 0.37
C GLN A 21 -2.02 14.16 0.74
N TYR A 22 -2.64 13.48 1.70
CA TYR A 22 -3.95 13.80 2.22
C TYR A 22 -3.96 13.65 3.74
N MET A 23 -4.47 14.66 4.42
CA MET A 23 -4.67 14.62 5.87
C MET A 23 -6.17 14.51 6.17
N GLU A 24 -6.51 13.64 7.12
CA GLU A 24 -7.84 13.58 7.69
C GLU A 24 -7.80 13.58 9.21
N SER A 25 -8.91 13.97 9.82
CA SER A 25 -9.11 13.81 11.26
C SER A 25 -9.40 12.34 11.55
N GLY A 26 -8.52 11.71 12.29
CA GLY A 26 -8.70 10.38 12.86
C GLY A 26 -9.59 10.39 14.09
N GLU A 27 -9.73 9.22 14.68
CA GLU A 27 -10.50 9.02 15.91
C GLU A 27 -9.87 9.83 17.06
N ASN A 28 -10.70 10.43 17.91
CA ASN A 28 -10.28 11.30 19.03
C ASN A 28 -9.53 12.59 18.63
N GLY A 29 -9.63 13.02 17.37
CA GLY A 29 -9.04 14.29 16.89
C GLY A 29 -7.56 14.22 16.50
N VAL A 30 -6.97 13.02 16.48
CA VAL A 30 -5.59 12.80 16.03
C VAL A 30 -5.53 12.92 14.50
N SER A 31 -4.56 13.66 13.96
CA SER A 31 -4.36 13.75 12.50
C SER A 31 -3.81 12.45 11.91
N VAL A 32 -4.45 11.97 10.85
CA VAL A 32 -3.99 10.83 10.05
C VAL A 32 -3.47 11.33 8.72
N TYR A 33 -2.22 10.97 8.39
CA TYR A 33 -1.57 11.36 7.15
C TYR A 33 -1.51 10.19 6.19
N HIS A 34 -2.07 10.38 5.00
CA HIS A 34 -2.02 9.44 3.90
C HIS A 34 -1.08 9.97 2.84
N THR A 35 -0.15 9.14 2.38
CA THR A 35 0.66 9.39 1.19
C THR A 35 0.46 8.25 0.20
N VAL A 36 0.20 8.58 -1.05
CA VAL A 36 0.26 7.64 -2.17
C VAL A 36 1.35 8.09 -3.14
N ASN A 37 2.22 7.17 -3.53
CA ASN A 37 3.25 7.38 -4.55
C ASN A 37 2.99 6.41 -5.70
N VAL A 38 3.06 6.90 -6.93
CA VAL A 38 2.89 6.10 -8.14
C VAL A 38 4.19 6.15 -8.93
N ASN A 39 4.75 4.98 -9.19
CA ASN A 39 5.87 4.82 -10.10
C ASN A 39 5.40 4.05 -11.34
N GLU A 40 5.20 4.75 -12.44
CA GLU A 40 4.74 4.12 -13.68
C GLU A 40 5.81 3.25 -14.35
N GLN A 41 7.09 3.55 -14.14
CA GLN A 41 8.21 2.84 -14.78
C GLN A 41 8.32 1.42 -14.24
N VAL A 42 8.27 1.26 -12.91
CA VAL A 42 8.29 -0.06 -12.26
C VAL A 42 6.89 -0.61 -11.97
N LYS A 43 5.83 0.13 -12.36
CA LYS A 43 4.42 -0.26 -12.24
C LYS A 43 4.00 -0.56 -10.80
N VAL A 44 4.40 0.30 -9.86
CA VAL A 44 4.12 0.15 -8.43
C VAL A 44 3.34 1.35 -7.91
N VAL A 45 2.41 1.08 -6.99
CA VAL A 45 1.79 2.11 -6.15
C VAL A 45 2.09 1.83 -4.69
N VAL A 46 2.64 2.81 -3.98
CA VAL A 46 2.99 2.70 -2.55
C VAL A 46 2.08 3.60 -1.73
N PHE A 47 1.44 3.03 -0.71
CA PHE A 47 0.61 3.74 0.25
C PHE A 47 1.28 3.76 1.61
N ASN A 48 1.24 4.91 2.26
CA ASN A 48 1.71 5.09 3.63
C ASN A 48 0.61 5.79 4.42
N VAL A 49 0.24 5.21 5.56
CA VAL A 49 -0.72 5.77 6.50
C VAL A 49 0.00 5.96 7.82
N TYR A 50 0.10 7.21 8.26
CA TYR A 50 0.67 7.55 9.56
C TYR A 50 -0.45 7.96 10.51
N SER A 51 -0.69 7.10 11.51
CA SER A 51 -1.76 7.21 12.50
C SER A 51 -1.28 6.74 13.89
N GLY A 52 -0.04 7.07 14.26
CA GLY A 52 0.58 6.58 15.49
C GLY A 52 0.63 5.04 15.52
N LYS A 53 -0.03 4.42 16.51
CA LYS A 53 -0.07 2.96 16.67
C LYS A 53 -0.83 2.23 15.55
N GLN A 54 -1.67 2.93 14.78
CA GLN A 54 -2.42 2.35 13.65
C GLN A 54 -1.77 2.68 12.30
N SER A 55 -0.48 3.04 12.29
CA SER A 55 0.24 3.26 11.04
C SER A 55 0.38 1.96 10.26
N ALA A 56 0.29 2.06 8.94
CA ALA A 56 0.34 0.92 8.04
C ALA A 56 0.86 1.34 6.67
N ASN A 57 1.36 0.37 5.91
CA ASN A 57 1.91 0.60 4.58
C ASN A 57 1.38 -0.45 3.62
N ALA A 58 1.25 -0.10 2.34
CA ALA A 58 0.87 -1.06 1.31
C ALA A 58 1.67 -0.81 0.03
N VAL A 59 1.95 -1.90 -0.70
CA VAL A 59 2.54 -1.88 -2.04
C VAL A 59 1.62 -2.65 -2.97
N PHE A 60 1.15 -2.01 -4.04
CA PHE A 60 0.45 -2.67 -5.13
C PHE A 60 1.42 -2.78 -6.31
N ASP A 61 1.90 -3.98 -6.58
CA ASP A 61 2.82 -4.29 -7.67
C ASP A 61 2.02 -4.83 -8.87
N TYR A 62 1.81 -3.97 -9.87
CA TYR A 62 1.10 -4.32 -11.10
C TYR A 62 1.98 -5.07 -12.09
N SER A 63 3.30 -5.13 -11.88
CA SER A 63 4.18 -5.93 -12.73
C SER A 63 4.04 -7.42 -12.43
N GLN A 64 3.73 -7.75 -11.17
CA GLN A 64 3.57 -9.13 -10.70
C GLN A 64 2.14 -9.51 -10.28
N ASN A 65 1.21 -8.56 -10.30
CA ASN A 65 -0.15 -8.72 -9.80
C ASN A 65 -0.17 -9.16 -8.32
N ILE A 66 0.63 -8.49 -7.50
CA ILE A 66 0.77 -8.75 -6.07
C ILE A 66 0.43 -7.50 -5.28
N ILE A 67 -0.19 -7.70 -4.12
CA ILE A 67 -0.36 -6.67 -3.11
C ILE A 67 0.35 -7.14 -1.84
N ALA A 68 1.07 -6.22 -1.21
CA ALA A 68 1.66 -6.42 0.10
C ALA A 68 1.14 -5.36 1.09
N TYR A 69 0.83 -5.79 2.30
CA TYR A 69 0.41 -4.95 3.42
C TYR A 69 1.36 -5.17 4.60
N HIS A 70 1.94 -4.10 5.13
CA HIS A 70 2.70 -4.16 6.37
C HIS A 70 1.86 -3.58 7.50
N MET A 71 1.68 -4.38 8.57
CA MET A 71 0.96 -4.01 9.78
C MET A 71 1.93 -3.96 10.98
N PRO A 72 2.65 -2.84 11.18
CA PRO A 72 3.64 -2.70 12.26
C PRO A 72 3.11 -3.07 13.65
N TYR A 73 1.85 -2.72 13.96
CA TYR A 73 1.25 -2.98 15.26
C TYR A 73 0.97 -4.46 15.54
N LYS A 74 0.96 -5.30 14.50
CA LYS A 74 0.89 -6.76 14.58
C LYS A 74 2.25 -7.42 14.36
N GLY A 75 3.24 -6.67 13.86
CA GLY A 75 4.57 -7.18 13.54
C GLY A 75 4.58 -8.16 12.36
N ILE A 76 3.63 -8.05 11.44
CA ILE A 76 3.53 -8.95 10.26
C ILE A 76 3.39 -8.18 8.96
N CYS A 77 3.83 -8.82 7.87
CA CYS A 77 3.49 -8.47 6.50
C CYS A 77 2.49 -9.50 5.95
N VAL A 78 1.67 -9.08 4.99
CA VAL A 78 0.71 -9.93 4.32
C VAL A 78 0.85 -9.74 2.83
N ILE A 79 0.92 -10.83 2.08
CA ILE A 79 0.97 -10.83 0.62
C ILE A 79 -0.29 -11.50 0.07
N ALA A 80 -0.88 -10.91 -0.97
CA ALA A 80 -2.03 -11.47 -1.66
C ALA A 80 -1.92 -11.27 -3.17
N HIS A 81 -2.53 -12.17 -3.94
CA HIS A 81 -2.72 -11.97 -5.37
C HIS A 81 -3.69 -10.81 -5.63
N MET A 82 -3.32 -9.94 -6.56
CA MET A 82 -4.13 -8.82 -7.00
C MET A 82 -5.02 -9.24 -8.16
N ASP A 83 -6.33 -9.18 -7.96
CA ASP A 83 -7.27 -9.25 -9.07
C ASP A 83 -7.34 -7.91 -9.79
N ILE A 84 -6.59 -7.80 -10.88
CA ILE A 84 -6.50 -6.60 -11.71
C ILE A 84 -7.81 -6.21 -12.39
N ALA A 85 -8.80 -7.12 -12.48
CA ALA A 85 -10.12 -6.78 -13.03
C ALA A 85 -10.99 -6.04 -12.01
N ARG A 86 -10.71 -6.19 -10.71
CA ARG A 86 -11.47 -5.57 -9.61
C ARG A 86 -10.68 -4.50 -8.85
N PHE A 87 -9.38 -4.38 -9.09
CA PHE A 87 -8.57 -3.27 -8.59
C PHE A 87 -8.54 -2.10 -9.58
N PRO A 88 -8.46 -0.85 -9.10
CA PRO A 88 -8.18 0.28 -9.97
C PRO A 88 -6.85 0.04 -10.70
N SER A 89 -6.77 0.44 -11.96
CA SER A 89 -5.54 0.29 -12.75
C SER A 89 -4.44 1.25 -12.26
N LEU A 90 -3.19 0.97 -12.62
CA LEU A 90 -2.08 1.91 -12.39
C LEU A 90 -2.39 3.32 -12.94
N GLY A 91 -2.91 3.40 -14.17
CA GLY A 91 -3.31 4.67 -14.79
C GLY A 91 -4.45 5.38 -14.06
N PHE A 92 -5.30 4.66 -13.31
CA PHE A 92 -6.27 5.29 -12.43
C PHE A 92 -5.57 6.05 -11.29
N PHE A 93 -4.57 5.43 -10.65
CA PHE A 93 -3.80 6.07 -9.57
C PHE A 93 -2.98 7.24 -10.09
N ASN A 94 -2.35 7.10 -11.27
CA ASN A 94 -1.67 8.22 -11.92
C ASN A 94 -2.65 9.37 -12.21
N LYS A 95 -3.83 9.10 -12.77
CA LYS A 95 -4.83 10.17 -12.96
C LYS A 95 -5.30 10.77 -11.63
N PHE A 96 -5.40 9.96 -10.58
CA PHE A 96 -5.84 10.42 -9.27
C PHE A 96 -4.86 11.43 -8.64
N ILE A 97 -3.55 11.18 -8.65
CA ILE A 97 -2.58 12.09 -8.02
C ILE A 97 -2.52 13.46 -8.72
N HIS A 98 -2.84 13.52 -10.03
CA HIS A 98 -2.91 14.75 -10.82
C HIS A 98 -4.25 15.50 -10.68
N THR A 99 -5.38 14.78 -10.63
CA THR A 99 -6.73 15.39 -10.58
C THR A 99 -7.27 15.59 -9.16
N LYS A 100 -6.66 14.93 -8.17
CA LYS A 100 -6.78 15.12 -6.71
C LYS A 100 -8.18 15.00 -6.07
N ARG A 101 -9.28 14.81 -6.82
CA ARG A 101 -10.65 14.68 -6.25
C ARG A 101 -11.64 13.84 -7.05
N GLU A 102 -11.56 13.81 -8.38
CA GLU A 102 -12.60 13.20 -9.23
C GLU A 102 -12.81 11.69 -8.98
N LYS A 103 -11.79 11.03 -8.43
CA LYS A 103 -11.78 9.58 -8.22
C LYS A 103 -11.91 9.13 -6.76
N LYS A 104 -12.05 10.07 -5.81
CA LYS A 104 -12.21 9.74 -4.37
C LYS A 104 -13.40 8.81 -4.12
N LYS A 105 -14.55 9.08 -4.74
CA LYS A 105 -15.77 8.26 -4.58
C LYS A 105 -15.59 6.84 -5.10
N GLU A 106 -14.83 6.66 -6.18
CA GLU A 106 -14.56 5.33 -6.76
C GLU A 106 -13.63 4.52 -5.85
N LEU A 107 -12.58 5.16 -5.31
CA LEU A 107 -11.72 4.50 -4.32
C LEU A 107 -12.46 4.17 -3.02
N ALA A 108 -13.35 5.04 -2.56
CA ALA A 108 -14.15 4.83 -1.35
C ALA A 108 -15.16 3.68 -1.45
N LYS A 109 -15.55 3.27 -2.67
CA LYS A 109 -16.37 2.09 -2.90
C LYS A 109 -15.57 0.79 -2.86
N LEU A 110 -14.24 0.88 -2.93
CA LEU A 110 -13.37 -0.28 -2.94
C LEU A 110 -13.25 -0.82 -1.51
N LEU A 111 -14.00 -1.89 -1.26
CA LEU A 111 -13.95 -2.68 -0.03
C LEU A 111 -13.22 -3.98 -0.35
N LYS A 112 -12.07 -4.19 0.28
CA LYS A 112 -11.25 -5.39 0.11
C LYS A 112 -11.13 -6.12 1.42
N ASN A 113 -11.43 -7.40 1.43
CA ASN A 113 -11.27 -8.23 2.62
C ASN A 113 -10.33 -9.38 2.27
N TYR A 114 -9.42 -9.68 3.17
CA TYR A 114 -8.43 -10.71 3.00
C TYR A 114 -8.43 -11.60 4.23
N ASP A 115 -8.49 -12.90 4.01
CA ASP A 115 -8.31 -13.91 5.05
C ASP A 115 -6.83 -14.36 5.01
N ILE A 116 -6.08 -14.02 6.05
CA ILE A 116 -4.68 -14.40 6.26
C ILE A 116 -4.63 -15.89 6.58
N THR A 117 -3.83 -16.60 5.82
CA THR A 117 -3.57 -18.02 5.97
C THR A 117 -2.42 -18.27 6.95
N ASP A 118 -2.28 -19.50 7.42
CA ASP A 118 -1.10 -19.92 8.20
C ASP A 118 0.14 -20.19 7.31
N GLU A 119 0.02 -20.01 5.98
CA GLU A 119 1.11 -20.22 5.04
C GLU A 119 2.07 -19.02 5.05
N GLN A 120 3.30 -19.27 5.51
CA GLN A 120 4.35 -18.27 5.52
C GLN A 120 5.03 -18.17 4.14
N VAL A 121 5.30 -16.95 3.71
CA VAL A 121 6.13 -16.65 2.55
C VAL A 121 7.59 -16.88 2.92
N SER A 122 8.22 -17.87 2.30
CA SER A 122 9.58 -18.32 2.62
C SER A 122 10.69 -17.57 1.87
N ASP A 123 10.38 -17.03 0.68
CA ASP A 123 11.30 -16.26 -0.13
C ASP A 123 10.61 -14.98 -0.61
N LEU A 124 11.08 -13.83 -0.14
CA LEU A 124 10.59 -12.51 -0.57
C LEU A 124 11.26 -12.02 -1.85
N SER A 125 12.43 -12.59 -2.21
CA SER A 125 13.20 -12.15 -3.38
C SER A 125 12.56 -12.53 -4.71
N GLN A 126 11.58 -13.44 -4.68
CA GLN A 126 10.72 -13.74 -5.84
C GLN A 126 9.79 -12.56 -6.19
N PHE A 127 9.58 -11.62 -5.27
CA PHE A 127 8.75 -10.44 -5.51
C PHE A 127 9.58 -9.22 -5.96
N GLY A 128 8.89 -8.19 -6.46
CA GLY A 128 9.52 -6.94 -6.85
C GLY A 128 10.18 -6.25 -5.66
N HIS A 129 11.22 -5.45 -5.91
CA HIS A 129 11.99 -4.74 -4.87
C HIS A 129 11.13 -3.92 -3.90
N ALA A 130 9.99 -3.40 -4.35
CA ALA A 130 9.07 -2.66 -3.48
C ALA A 130 8.39 -3.56 -2.44
N VAL A 131 8.00 -4.78 -2.82
CA VAL A 131 7.40 -5.77 -1.90
C VAL A 131 8.47 -6.32 -0.97
N ASP A 132 9.63 -6.71 -1.52
CA ASP A 132 10.76 -7.18 -0.72
C ASP A 132 11.17 -6.14 0.32
N GLY A 133 11.39 -4.88 -0.09
CA GLY A 133 11.73 -3.78 0.83
C GLY A 133 10.64 -3.47 1.86
N LEU A 134 9.36 -3.64 1.52
CA LEU A 134 8.25 -3.43 2.45
C LEU A 134 8.22 -4.49 3.57
N CYS A 135 8.44 -5.75 3.21
CA CYS A 135 8.29 -6.90 4.11
C CYS A 135 9.63 -7.44 4.65
N TRP A 136 10.76 -6.81 4.30
CA TRP A 136 12.09 -7.31 4.67
C TRP A 136 12.27 -7.47 6.18
N GLY A 137 12.66 -8.67 6.60
CA GLY A 137 12.88 -9.01 8.01
C GLY A 137 11.59 -9.14 8.84
N ILE A 138 10.41 -9.10 8.21
CA ILE A 138 9.10 -9.18 8.87
C ILE A 138 8.45 -10.54 8.55
N PRO A 139 7.89 -11.26 9.55
CA PRO A 139 7.08 -12.44 9.30
C PRO A 139 5.97 -12.15 8.28
N THR A 140 6.01 -12.84 7.14
CA THR A 140 5.13 -12.56 6.00
C THR A 140 4.25 -13.76 5.69
N TYR A 141 2.95 -13.53 5.57
CA TYR A 141 1.96 -14.59 5.35
C TYR A 141 1.16 -14.35 4.08
N TRP A 142 0.70 -15.43 3.46
CA TRP A 142 -0.25 -15.35 2.35
C TRP A 142 -1.65 -15.01 2.85
N ALA A 143 -2.40 -14.28 2.05
CA ALA A 143 -3.82 -14.05 2.25
C ALA A 143 -4.63 -14.21 0.97
N GLU A 144 -5.86 -14.67 1.14
CA GLU A 144 -6.82 -14.85 0.05
C GLU A 144 -7.89 -13.76 0.11
N GLU A 145 -8.24 -13.17 -1.04
CA GLU A 145 -9.30 -12.18 -1.08
C GLU A 145 -10.67 -12.84 -0.85
N ASN A 146 -11.37 -12.40 0.19
CA ASN A 146 -12.74 -12.80 0.48
C ASN A 146 -13.72 -11.77 -0.08
N TYR A 147 -14.54 -12.21 -1.03
CA TYR A 147 -15.51 -11.39 -1.74
C TYR A 147 -16.77 -11.12 -0.93
N GLN A 148 -16.98 -11.89 0.14
CA GLN A 148 -18.10 -11.66 1.06
C GLN A 148 -17.65 -10.67 2.14
N PRO A 149 -18.35 -9.54 2.30
CA PRO A 149 -18.01 -8.59 3.36
C PRO A 149 -18.28 -9.24 4.72
N ARG A 150 -17.21 -9.55 5.49
CA ARG A 150 -17.33 -9.86 6.91
C ARG A 150 -17.83 -8.59 7.60
N ARG A 151 -19.04 -8.64 8.18
CA ARG A 151 -19.73 -7.45 8.75
C ARG A 151 -19.13 -6.94 10.06
N GLU A 152 -18.10 -7.58 10.59
CA GLU A 152 -17.54 -7.29 11.91
C GLU A 152 -16.05 -6.91 11.82
N PHE A 153 -15.79 -5.67 11.41
CA PHE A 153 -14.48 -5.06 11.63
C PHE A 153 -14.32 -4.85 13.16
N GLY A 154 -13.42 -5.60 13.79
CA GLY A 154 -13.12 -5.46 15.23
C GLY A 154 -13.60 -6.60 16.14
N ALA A 155 -14.32 -7.61 15.63
CA ALA A 155 -14.61 -8.84 16.37
C ALA A 155 -13.97 -10.05 15.68
N GLY A 156 -13.28 -10.91 16.45
CA GLY A 156 -12.82 -12.22 15.95
C GLY A 156 -11.53 -12.25 15.10
N GLY A 157 -10.56 -11.36 15.34
CA GLY A 157 -9.23 -11.45 14.70
C GLY A 157 -9.07 -10.68 13.38
N CYS A 158 -9.83 -9.60 13.19
CA CYS A 158 -9.75 -8.75 12.00
C CYS A 158 -9.20 -7.34 12.27
N ALA A 159 -8.45 -6.81 11.31
CA ALA A 159 -7.85 -5.50 11.26
C ALA A 159 -8.46 -4.67 10.11
N GLY A 160 -9.03 -3.51 10.41
CA GLY A 160 -9.49 -2.56 9.40
C GLY A 160 -8.45 -1.47 9.16
N ILE A 161 -8.00 -1.30 7.93
CA ILE A 161 -7.05 -0.25 7.53
C ILE A 161 -7.64 0.51 6.35
N LYS A 162 -7.50 1.84 6.39
CA LYS A 162 -7.89 2.70 5.28
C LYS A 162 -6.64 3.23 4.61
N PHE A 163 -6.34 2.77 3.41
CA PHE A 163 -5.24 3.29 2.60
C PHE A 163 -5.78 4.36 1.66
N LEU A 164 -5.50 5.63 1.94
CA LEU A 164 -6.04 6.78 1.24
C LEU A 164 -7.59 6.83 1.36
N PHE A 165 -8.31 6.15 0.46
CA PHE A 165 -9.76 5.99 0.49
C PHE A 165 -10.22 4.54 0.33
N ILE A 166 -9.29 3.60 0.16
CA ILE A 166 -9.59 2.18 0.01
C ILE A 166 -9.73 1.58 1.40
N HIS A 167 -10.82 0.87 1.64
CA HIS A 167 -11.02 0.15 2.90
C HIS A 167 -10.56 -1.29 2.73
N VAL A 168 -9.62 -1.70 3.59
CA VAL A 168 -9.05 -3.04 3.61
C VAL A 168 -9.31 -3.69 4.96
N GLY A 169 -9.91 -4.87 4.95
CA GLY A 169 -10.01 -5.78 6.07
C GLY A 169 -8.98 -6.89 5.94
N LEU A 170 -8.21 -7.15 6.99
CA LEU A 170 -7.24 -8.24 7.09
C LEU A 170 -7.64 -9.09 8.29
N CYS A 171 -8.08 -10.32 8.06
CA CYS A 171 -8.65 -11.22 9.06
C CYS A 171 -7.83 -12.49 9.17
N GLY A 172 -7.52 -12.99 10.36
CA GLY A 172 -6.73 -14.22 10.50
C GLY A 172 -6.81 -14.84 11.88
N GLY A 173 -6.67 -16.17 11.92
CA GLY A 173 -6.70 -16.98 13.16
C GLY A 173 -5.35 -17.10 13.87
N ILE A 174 -4.26 -16.66 13.25
CA ILE A 174 -3.05 -16.28 13.98
C ILE A 174 -3.47 -15.32 15.08
N HIS A 175 -2.98 -15.51 16.31
CA HIS A 175 -3.21 -14.61 17.43
C HIS A 175 -2.74 -13.19 17.06
N LEU A 176 -3.60 -12.46 16.37
CA LEU A 176 -3.44 -11.08 15.94
C LEU A 176 -3.60 -10.20 17.17
#